data_AF-A0A7K8SXZ8-F1
#
_entry.id   AF-A0A7K8SXZ8-F1
#
_cell.length_a   1.000
_cell.length_b   1.000
_cell.length_c   1.000
_cell.angle_alpha   90.00
_cell.angle_beta   90.00
_cell.angle_gamma   90.00
#
_symmetry.space_group_name_H-M   'P 1'
#
loop_
_entity.id
_entity.type
_entity.pdbx_description
1 polymer ?
#
loop_
_entity_poly.entity_id
_entity_poly.type
_entity_poly.pdbx_seq_one_letter_code
_entity_poly.pdbx_strand_id
1 'polypeptide(L)'
;QAKDSDDDDEVTVSVDRDHFMDEFFEQVEEIRGFIDKISENVEEVKRKHSAILASPNPDEKTKEELEELMSDIKKTANKVRSKLKSIEQSIEQEEGLNRSSADLRIRKTQV
;
A
#
# COMPACT_ATOMS: atom_id res chain seq x y z
N GLN A 1 -4.64 -54.67 -6.06
CA GLN A 1 -5.86 -53.88 -6.34
C GLN A 1 -5.60 -52.48 -5.83
N ALA A 2 -5.45 -51.53 -6.75
CA ALA A 2 -5.38 -50.11 -6.42
C ALA A 2 -6.79 -49.63 -6.06
N LYS A 3 -6.92 -48.86 -4.99
CA LYS A 3 -8.06 -47.98 -4.76
C LYS A 3 -7.50 -46.59 -4.63
N ASP A 4 -7.46 -45.88 -5.75
CA ASP A 4 -7.49 -44.42 -5.76
C ASP A 4 -8.69 -43.99 -4.94
N SER A 5 -8.43 -43.13 -3.98
CA SER A 5 -9.45 -42.34 -3.29
C SER A 5 -9.10 -40.89 -3.61
N ASP A 6 -9.38 -40.48 -4.84
CA ASP A 6 -9.62 -39.06 -5.16
C ASP A 6 -10.89 -38.70 -4.38
N ASP A 7 -10.70 -38.24 -3.15
CA ASP A 7 -11.76 -37.60 -2.38
C ASP A 7 -11.75 -36.13 -2.79
N ASP A 8 -12.84 -35.77 -3.47
CA ASP A 8 -13.17 -34.46 -3.98
C ASP A 8 -12.72 -33.34 -3.03
N ASP A 9 -11.70 -32.59 -3.44
CA ASP A 9 -11.48 -31.22 -2.96
C ASP A 9 -12.65 -30.40 -3.52
N GLU A 10 -13.79 -30.49 -2.82
CA GLU A 10 -14.99 -29.71 -3.08
C GLU A 10 -14.61 -28.23 -2.91
N VAL A 11 -14.16 -27.65 -4.02
CA VAL A 11 -13.83 -26.24 -4.17
C VAL A 11 -15.15 -25.47 -4.03
N THR A 12 -15.58 -25.27 -2.79
CA THR A 12 -16.59 -24.30 -2.45
C THR A 12 -16.01 -22.94 -2.79
N VAL A 13 -16.26 -22.48 -4.01
CA VAL A 13 -15.99 -21.10 -4.44
C VAL A 13 -17.00 -20.23 -3.69
N SER A 14 -16.66 -19.93 -2.44
CA SER A 14 -17.37 -19.00 -1.59
C SER A 14 -17.21 -17.62 -2.22
N VAL A 15 -18.26 -17.12 -2.86
CA VAL A 15 -18.32 -15.80 -3.52
C VAL A 15 -17.83 -14.66 -2.61
N ASP A 16 -17.96 -14.82 -1.29
CA ASP A 16 -17.44 -13.87 -0.28
C ASP A 16 -15.90 -13.79 -0.24
N ARG A 17 -15.19 -14.83 -0.70
CA ARG A 17 -13.73 -14.91 -0.72
C ARG A 17 -13.13 -14.12 -1.89
N ASP A 18 -13.81 -14.09 -3.04
CA ASP A 18 -13.43 -13.25 -4.18
C ASP A 18 -13.59 -11.77 -3.82
N HIS A 19 -14.68 -11.40 -3.14
CA HIS A 19 -14.89 -10.03 -2.70
C HIS A 19 -13.82 -9.52 -1.72
N PHE A 20 -13.32 -10.40 -0.85
CA PHE A 20 -12.22 -10.07 0.06
C PHE A 20 -10.90 -9.79 -0.67
N MET A 21 -10.58 -10.60 -1.69
CA MET A 21 -9.38 -10.38 -2.49
C MET A 21 -9.49 -9.14 -3.37
N ASP A 22 -10.68 -8.83 -3.89
CA ASP A 22 -10.93 -7.57 -4.61
C ASP A 22 -10.66 -6.35 -3.71
N GLU A 23 -11.18 -6.33 -2.47
CA GLU A 23 -10.89 -5.25 -1.51
C GLU A 23 -9.40 -5.15 -1.21
N PHE A 24 -8.71 -6.28 -1.08
CA PHE A 24 -7.26 -6.30 -0.89
C PHE A 24 -6.51 -5.66 -2.07
N PHE A 25 -6.87 -5.98 -3.31
CA PHE A 25 -6.24 -5.38 -4.49
C PHE A 25 -6.55 -3.88 -4.59
N GLU A 26 -7.77 -3.45 -4.27
CA GLU A 26 -8.11 -2.03 -4.19
C GLU A 26 -7.22 -1.30 -3.16
N GLN A 27 -7.00 -1.89 -1.98
CA GLN A 27 -6.09 -1.34 -0.97
C GLN A 27 -4.65 -1.27 -1.46
N VAL A 28 -4.16 -2.28 -2.18
CA VAL A 28 -2.80 -2.29 -2.76
C VAL A 28 -2.63 -1.18 -3.79
N GLU A 29 -3.59 -1.03 -4.70
CA GLU A 29 -3.56 0.03 -5.72
C GLU A 29 -3.65 1.43 -5.10
N GLU A 30 -4.45 1.61 -4.05
CA GLU A 30 -4.49 2.86 -3.29
C GLU A 30 -3.12 3.19 -2.65
N ILE A 31 -2.47 2.20 -2.04
CA ILE A 31 -1.13 2.36 -1.45
C ILE A 31 -0.10 2.73 -2.53
N ARG A 32 -0.13 2.07 -3.69
CA ARG A 32 0.74 2.39 -4.83
C ARG A 32 0.53 3.83 -5.29
N GLY A 33 -0.73 4.25 -5.45
CA GLY A 33 -1.06 5.65 -5.79
C GLY A 33 -0.54 6.66 -4.77
N PHE A 34 -0.57 6.33 -3.46
CA PHE A 34 0.03 7.18 -2.44
C PHE A 34 1.56 7.22 -2.51
N ILE A 35 2.23 6.11 -2.83
CA ILE A 35 3.69 6.06 -3.02
C ILE A 35 4.09 6.92 -4.21
N ASP A 36 3.37 6.81 -5.34
CA ASP A 36 3.59 7.64 -6.52
C ASP A 36 3.40 9.12 -6.19
N LYS A 37 2.35 9.46 -5.43
CA LYS A 37 2.11 10.84 -5.00
C LYS A 37 3.21 11.39 -4.11
N ILE A 38 3.75 10.58 -3.20
CA ILE A 38 4.91 10.96 -2.39
C ILE A 38 6.11 11.22 -3.29
N SER A 39 6.38 10.35 -4.26
CA SER A 39 7.50 10.51 -5.20
C SER A 39 7.37 11.82 -6.00
N GLU A 40 6.19 12.12 -6.54
CA GLU A 40 5.92 13.38 -7.23
C GLU A 40 6.17 14.60 -6.33
N ASN A 41 5.61 14.59 -5.11
CA ASN A 41 5.78 15.69 -4.18
C ASN A 41 7.26 15.88 -3.76
N VAL A 42 8.03 14.79 -3.64
CA VAL A 42 9.47 14.86 -3.33
C VAL A 42 10.25 15.54 -4.46
N GLU A 43 9.92 15.25 -5.72
CA GLU A 43 10.55 15.94 -6.86
C GLU A 43 10.18 17.43 -6.90
N GLU A 44 8.93 17.77 -6.57
CA GLU A 44 8.50 19.18 -6.46
C GLU A 44 9.25 19.92 -5.35
N VAL A 45 9.40 19.29 -4.18
CA VAL A 45 10.18 19.81 -3.05
C VAL A 45 11.61 20.10 -3.48
N LYS A 46 12.29 19.17 -4.18
CA LYS A 46 13.66 19.40 -4.68
C LYS A 46 13.74 20.61 -5.60
N ARG A 47 12.76 20.81 -6.47
CA ARG A 47 12.72 21.95 -7.41
C ARG A 47 12.52 23.26 -6.68
N LYS A 48 11.51 23.35 -5.80
CA LYS A 48 11.24 24.57 -5.02
C LYS A 48 12.39 24.92 -4.09
N HIS A 49 12.96 23.92 -3.43
CA HIS A 49 14.10 24.13 -2.54
C HIS A 49 15.31 24.65 -3.32
N SER A 50 15.57 24.12 -4.51
CA SER A 50 16.61 24.62 -5.43
C SER A 50 16.36 26.06 -5.87
N ALA A 51 15.12 26.42 -6.21
CA ALA A 51 14.74 27.78 -6.60
C ALA A 51 14.93 28.81 -5.47
N ILE A 52 14.58 28.42 -4.23
CA ILE A 52 14.78 29.25 -3.04
C ILE A 52 16.28 29.51 -2.81
N LEU A 53 17.11 28.48 -2.91
CA LEU A 53 18.56 28.61 -2.69
C LEU A 53 19.27 29.41 -3.81
N ALA A 54 18.73 29.37 -5.03
CA ALA A 54 19.28 30.11 -6.17
C ALA A 54 18.88 31.60 -6.19
N SER A 55 17.86 32.00 -5.42
CA SER A 55 17.37 33.38 -5.40
C SER A 55 17.95 34.18 -4.22
N PRO A 56 18.55 35.35 -4.45
CA PRO A 56 19.00 36.22 -3.35
C PRO A 56 17.84 36.80 -2.52
N ASN A 57 16.62 36.86 -3.09
CA ASN A 57 15.38 37.22 -2.40
C ASN A 57 14.29 36.20 -2.76
N PRO A 58 14.15 35.10 -1.99
CA PRO A 58 13.14 34.09 -2.26
C PRO A 58 11.72 34.64 -2.04
N ASP A 59 10.82 34.31 -2.96
CA ASP A 59 9.40 34.64 -2.84
C ASP A 59 8.75 33.87 -1.68
N GLU A 60 8.02 34.58 -0.82
CA GLU A 60 7.43 33.98 0.39
C GLU A 60 6.40 32.91 0.04
N LYS A 61 5.64 33.13 -1.04
CA LYS A 61 4.69 32.15 -1.56
C LYS A 61 5.39 30.83 -1.94
N THR A 62 6.61 30.88 -2.46
CA THR A 62 7.37 29.66 -2.80
C THR A 62 7.79 28.88 -1.55
N LYS A 63 8.01 29.56 -0.41
CA LYS A 63 8.27 28.90 0.87
C LYS A 63 7.01 28.26 1.45
N GLU A 64 5.88 28.96 1.40
CA GLU A 64 4.59 28.42 1.84
C GLU A 64 4.23 27.14 1.06
N GLU A 65 4.38 27.17 -0.27
CA GLU A 65 4.16 25.99 -1.13
C GLU A 65 5.12 24.84 -0.79
N LEU A 66 6.38 25.13 -0.41
CA LEU A 66 7.34 24.12 0.05
C LEU A 66 6.90 23.49 1.37
N GLU A 67 6.43 24.28 2.33
CA GLU A 67 5.92 23.79 3.62
C GLU A 67 4.67 22.92 3.47
N GLU A 68 3.76 23.31 2.58
CA GLU A 68 2.57 22.51 2.23
C GLU A 68 2.96 21.15 1.66
N LEU A 69 3.88 21.12 0.68
CA LEU A 69 4.37 19.86 0.10
C LEU A 69 5.02 18.95 1.15
N MET A 70 5.84 19.50 2.06
CA MET A 70 6.43 18.72 3.16
C MET A 70 5.36 18.15 4.10
N SER A 71 4.33 18.93 4.40
CA SER A 71 3.19 18.49 5.22
C SER A 71 2.43 17.35 4.55
N ASP A 72 2.17 17.46 3.25
CA ASP A 72 1.43 16.47 2.48
C ASP A 72 2.23 15.18 2.28
N ILE A 73 3.54 15.26 2.06
CA ILE A 73 4.43 14.09 2.08
C ILE A 73 4.31 13.37 3.43
N LYS A 74 4.44 14.11 4.54
CA LYS A 74 4.37 13.51 5.90
C LYS A 74 3.01 12.86 6.15
N LYS A 75 1.91 13.51 5.76
CA LYS A 75 0.56 12.94 5.93
C LYS A 75 0.37 11.69 5.08
N THR A 76 0.75 11.74 3.81
CA THR A 76 0.58 10.62 2.87
C THR A 76 1.46 9.43 3.27
N ALA A 77 2.71 9.66 3.68
CA ALA A 77 3.59 8.62 4.19
C ALA A 77 3.02 7.94 5.44
N ASN A 78 2.40 8.71 6.35
CA ASN A 78 1.73 8.13 7.51
C ASN A 78 0.51 7.27 7.12
N LYS A 79 -0.27 7.68 6.10
CA LYS A 79 -1.38 6.87 5.59
C LYS A 79 -0.88 5.55 5.01
N VAL A 80 0.16 5.58 4.17
CA VAL A 80 0.81 4.38 3.61
C VAL A 80 1.25 3.44 4.74
N ARG A 81 2.01 3.96 5.71
CA ARG A 81 2.49 3.17 6.85
C ARG A 81 1.35 2.53 7.64
N SER A 82 0.28 3.27 7.93
CA SER A 82 -0.86 2.75 8.69
C SER A 82 -1.62 1.66 7.92
N LYS A 83 -1.81 1.83 6.61
CA LYS A 83 -2.47 0.82 5.76
C LYS A 83 -1.63 -0.45 5.64
N LEU A 84 -0.33 -0.33 5.36
CA LEU A 84 0.59 -1.48 5.32
C LEU A 84 0.58 -2.25 6.64
N LYS A 85 0.65 -1.54 7.78
CA LYS A 85 0.58 -2.16 9.10
C LYS A 85 -0.74 -2.90 9.33
N SER A 86 -1.86 -2.36 8.88
CA SER A 86 -3.17 -3.02 8.99
C SER A 86 -3.22 -4.31 8.19
N ILE A 87 -2.64 -4.31 6.98
CA ILE A 87 -2.59 -5.49 6.12
C ILE A 87 -1.68 -6.55 6.74
N GLU A 88 -0.49 -6.16 7.23
CA GLU A 88 0.46 -7.06 7.89
C GLU A 88 -0.16 -7.72 9.12
N GLN A 89 -0.85 -6.96 9.97
CA GLN A 89 -1.58 -7.51 11.13
C GLN A 89 -2.68 -8.50 10.73
N SER A 90 -3.38 -8.25 9.63
CA SER A 90 -4.39 -9.17 9.11
C SER A 90 -3.77 -10.48 8.61
N ILE A 91 -2.60 -10.41 7.96
CA ILE A 91 -1.85 -11.58 7.50
C ILE A 91 -1.36 -12.41 8.71
N GLU A 92 -0.77 -11.77 9.72
CA GLU A 92 -0.28 -12.45 10.93
C GLU A 92 -1.40 -13.19 11.69
N GLN A 93 -2.59 -12.59 11.76
CA GLN A 93 -3.76 -13.22 12.38
C GLN A 93 -4.22 -14.48 11.64
N GLU A 94 -4.22 -14.44 10.30
CA GLU A 94 -4.60 -15.58 9.47
C GLU A 94 -3.58 -16.72 9.55
N GLU A 95 -2.28 -16.38 9.61
CA GLU A 95 -1.20 -17.34 9.84
C GLU A 95 -1.28 -18.06 11.18
N GLY A 96 -1.63 -17.34 12.25
CA GLY A 96 -1.78 -17.91 13.60
C GLY A 96 -2.86 -19.00 13.69
N LEU A 97 -3.78 -19.05 12.72
CA LEU A 97 -4.79 -20.10 12.58
C LEU A 97 -4.28 -21.34 11.81
N ASN A 98 -3.01 -21.37 11.39
CA ASN A 98 -2.37 -22.40 10.55
C ASN A 98 -3.12 -22.68 9.23
N ARG A 99 -3.85 -21.69 8.71
CA ARG A 99 -4.57 -21.78 7.45
C ARG A 99 -3.68 -21.29 6.32
N SER A 100 -2.85 -22.16 5.77
CA SER A 100 -2.08 -21.83 4.55
C SER A 100 -3.00 -21.89 3.34
N SER A 101 -3.26 -20.74 2.71
CA SER A 101 -4.09 -20.61 1.50
C SER A 101 -3.30 -19.96 0.35
N ALA A 102 -3.79 -20.10 -0.88
CA ALA A 102 -3.23 -19.37 -2.02
C ALA A 102 -3.33 -17.85 -1.81
N ASP A 103 -4.49 -17.39 -1.32
CA ASP A 103 -4.78 -15.98 -1.01
C ASP A 103 -3.80 -15.40 0.01
N LEU A 104 -3.51 -16.14 1.09
CA LEU A 104 -2.53 -15.73 2.09
C LEU A 104 -1.13 -15.54 1.49
N ARG A 105 -0.72 -16.43 0.57
CA ARG A 105 0.57 -16.30 -0.13
C ARG A 105 0.60 -15.11 -1.09
N ILE A 106 -0.51 -14.84 -1.78
CA ILE A 106 -0.64 -13.67 -2.65
C ILE A 106 -0.50 -12.39 -1.82
N ARG A 107 -1.24 -12.29 -0.72
CA ARG A 107 -1.20 -11.13 0.18
C ARG A 107 0.20 -10.88 0.74
N LYS A 108 0.88 -11.94 1.21
CA LYS A 108 2.28 -11.89 1.66
C LYS A 108 3.28 -11.39 0.61
N THR A 109 3.01 -11.67 -0.66
CA THR A 109 3.94 -11.31 -1.73
C THR A 109 3.78 -9.85 -2.16
N GLN A 110 2.59 -9.27 -1.97
CA GLN A 110 2.30 -7.88 -2.35
C GLN A 110 2.64 -6.84 -1.28
N VAL A 111 2.90 -7.28 -0.04
CA VAL A 111 3.22 -6.43 1.13
C VAL A 111 4.71 -6.51 1.43
#